data_AF-A0A962TWC3-F1
#
_entry.id   AF-A0A962TWC3-F1
#
_cell.length_a   1.000
_cell.length_b   1.000
_cell.length_c   1.000
_cell.angle_alpha   90.00
_cell.angle_beta   90.00
_cell.angle_gamma   90.00
#
_symmetry.space_group_name_H-M   'P 1'
#
loop_
_entity.id
_entity.type
_entity.pdbx_description
1 polymer ?
#
loop_
_entity_poly.entity_id
_entity_poly.type
_entity_poly.pdbx_seq_one_letter_code
_entity_poly.pdbx_strand_id
1 'polypeptide(L)' 'MIRGIVLLVFGALLFTAPAIAEQTIRCKSDNFKYRYCRAQTDNRVTLVERYSETDCREGHSWGYDRGGVWVNR' A
#
# COMPACT_ATOMS: atom_id res chain seq x y z
N MET A 1 -4.11 -48.84 5.84
CA MET A 1 -3.58 -49.03 4.48
C MET A 1 -4.76 -49.29 3.56
N ILE A 2 -4.89 -48.50 2.50
CA ILE A 2 -5.85 -48.67 1.38
C ILE A 2 -7.31 -48.33 1.76
N ARG A 3 -8.04 -47.42 1.14
CA ARG A 3 -7.86 -46.40 0.09
C ARG A 3 -9.29 -45.97 -0.26
N GLY A 4 -9.47 -44.74 -0.70
CA GLY A 4 -10.70 -44.35 -1.38
C GLY A 4 -11.00 -42.88 -1.16
N ILE A 5 -10.01 -41.98 -1.25
CA ILE A 5 -9.67 -41.27 -2.51
C ILE A 5 -10.82 -40.42 -3.09
N VAL A 6 -12.03 -40.43 -2.51
CA VAL A 6 -13.21 -39.76 -3.09
C VAL A 6 -13.62 -38.49 -2.34
N LEU A 7 -13.17 -38.28 -1.09
CA LEU A 7 -13.56 -37.09 -0.31
C LEU A 7 -12.43 -36.10 -0.02
N LEU A 8 -11.24 -36.31 -0.58
CA LEU A 8 -10.10 -35.39 -0.45
C LEU A 8 -9.90 -34.48 -1.67
N VAL A 9 -10.67 -34.68 -2.75
CA VAL A 9 -10.49 -33.93 -4.02
C VAL A 9 -11.66 -32.98 -4.32
N PHE A 10 -12.84 -33.16 -3.72
CA PHE A 10 -14.04 -32.36 -4.06
C PHE A 10 -14.20 -31.05 -3.28
N GLY A 11 -13.43 -30.83 -2.22
CA GLY A 11 -13.59 -29.65 -1.34
C GLY A 11 -12.54 -28.55 -1.54
N ALA A 12 -11.58 -28.71 -2.46
CA ALA A 12 -10.39 -27.87 -2.53
C ALA A 12 -10.37 -26.88 -3.72
N LEU A 13 -11.49 -26.69 -4.44
CA LEU A 13 -11.46 -25.99 -5.72
C LEU A 13 -11.86 -24.51 -5.73
N LEU A 14 -12.30 -23.88 -4.63
CA LEU A 14 -12.83 -22.49 -4.73
C LEU A 14 -12.50 -21.54 -3.56
N PHE A 15 -11.36 -21.68 -2.89
CA PHE A 15 -10.84 -20.57 -2.07
C PHE A 15 -9.93 -19.68 -2.92
N THR A 16 -10.52 -18.93 -3.86
CA THR A 16 -9.84 -17.78 -4.46
C THR A 16 -9.75 -16.71 -3.38
N ALA A 17 -8.64 -16.69 -2.63
CA ALA A 17 -8.35 -15.59 -1.72
C ALA A 17 -8.28 -14.29 -2.53
N PRO A 18 -8.86 -13.18 -2.06
CA PRO A 18 -8.65 -11.89 -2.70
C PRO A 18 -7.17 -11.54 -2.58
N ALA A 19 -6.52 -11.24 -3.71
CA ALA A 19 -5.20 -10.62 -3.71
C ALA A 19 -5.38 -9.16 -3.29
N ILE A 20 -5.12 -8.84 -2.02
CA ILE A 20 -5.00 -7.45 -1.59
C ILE A 20 -3.66 -6.95 -2.16
N ALA A 21 -3.72 -6.16 -3.21
CA ALA A 21 -2.54 -5.51 -3.77
C ALA A 21 -2.16 -4.33 -2.86
N GLU A 22 -1.18 -4.53 -1.98
CA GLU A 22 -0.56 -3.44 -1.24
C GLU A 22 0.22 -2.54 -2.22
N GLN A 23 -0.25 -1.30 -2.42
CA GLN A 23 0.39 -0.36 -3.33
C GLN A 23 1.41 0.49 -2.58
N THR A 24 2.70 0.18 -2.76
CA THR A 24 3.79 1.04 -2.29
C THR A 24 4.10 2.09 -3.35
N ILE A 25 3.98 3.37 -3.00
CA ILE A 25 4.34 4.48 -3.86
C ILE A 25 5.52 5.27 -3.28
N ARG A 26 6.36 5.82 -4.16
CA ARG A 26 7.41 6.75 -3.77
C ARG A 26 7.01 8.17 -4.14
N CYS A 27 6.72 8.98 -3.12
CA CYS A 27 6.48 10.42 -3.28
C CYS A 27 7.56 11.21 -2.54
N LYS A 28 8.31 12.06 -3.26
CA LYS A 28 9.38 12.89 -2.68
C LYS A 28 9.23 14.35 -3.09
N SER A 29 9.55 15.26 -2.18
CA SER A 29 9.79 16.66 -2.52
C SER A 29 11.06 16.78 -3.36
N ASP A 30 11.07 17.66 -4.35
CA ASP A 30 12.30 18.08 -5.04
C ASP A 30 12.53 19.55 -4.71
N ASN A 31 13.70 19.87 -4.14
CA ASN A 31 14.10 21.23 -3.73
C ASN A 31 13.10 21.91 -2.76
N PHE A 32 12.59 21.16 -1.78
CA PHE A 32 11.62 21.67 -0.78
C PHE A 32 10.35 22.28 -1.42
N LYS A 33 9.93 21.73 -2.56
CA LYS A 33 8.72 22.16 -3.27
C LYS A 33 7.58 21.20 -3.01
N TYR A 34 6.37 21.76 -3.04
CA TYR A 34 5.16 20.96 -3.01
C TYR A 34 5.10 20.00 -4.20
N ARG A 35 4.78 18.74 -3.95
CA ARG A 35 4.43 17.74 -4.96
C ARG A 35 3.22 16.94 -4.49
N TYR A 36 2.38 16.55 -5.45
CA TYR A 36 1.25 15.66 -5.26
C TYR A 36 1.43 14.40 -6.13
N CYS A 37 1.40 13.24 -5.50
CA CYS A 37 1.46 11.93 -6.15
C CYS A 37 0.06 11.31 -6.12
N ARG A 38 -0.58 11.20 -7.28
CA ARG A 38 -1.90 10.57 -7.40
C ARG A 38 -1.80 9.09 -7.04
N ALA A 39 -2.62 8.66 -6.09
CA ALA A 39 -2.74 7.27 -5.67
C ALA A 39 -4.10 7.07 -5.02
N GLN A 40 -4.74 5.93 -5.26
CA GLN A 40 -5.94 5.58 -4.50
C GLN A 40 -5.50 5.13 -3.12
N THR A 41 -5.70 6.00 -2.13
CA THR A 41 -5.23 5.75 -0.76
C THR A 41 -6.28 5.07 0.11
N ASP A 42 -7.55 5.04 -0.32
CA ASP A 42 -8.70 4.64 0.50
C ASP A 42 -8.68 5.30 1.90
N ASN A 43 -8.11 6.51 1.98
CA ASN A 43 -7.92 7.28 3.20
C ASN A 43 -7.06 6.56 4.26
N ARG A 44 -6.13 5.70 3.84
CA ARG A 44 -5.18 4.96 4.67
C ARG A 44 -3.82 4.92 3.99
N VAL A 45 -2.85 5.63 4.55
CA VAL A 45 -1.45 5.59 4.10
C VAL A 45 -0.56 5.51 5.31
N THR A 46 0.49 4.71 5.22
CA THR A 46 1.50 4.56 6.26
C THR A 46 2.87 4.86 5.66
N LEU A 47 3.71 5.60 6.38
CA LEU A 47 5.09 5.81 5.97
C LEU A 47 5.90 4.53 6.23
N VAL A 48 6.36 3.89 5.15
CA VAL A 48 7.13 2.63 5.24
C VAL A 48 8.64 2.84 5.18
N GLU A 49 9.11 3.88 4.48
CA GLU A 49 10.54 4.17 4.32
C GLU A 49 10.78 5.67 4.15
N ARG A 50 11.85 6.18 4.77
CA ARG A 50 12.28 7.58 4.68
C ARG A 50 13.56 7.69 3.85
N TYR A 51 13.54 8.57 2.85
CA TYR A 51 14.70 8.87 2.01
C TYR A 51 15.30 10.27 2.21
N SER A 52 14.55 11.21 2.79
CA SER A 52 15.03 12.58 3.03
C SER A 52 15.76 12.64 4.37
N GLU A 53 16.83 13.43 4.45
CA GLU A 53 17.47 13.78 5.72
C GLU A 53 16.55 14.64 6.60
N THR A 54 15.59 15.34 5.99
CA THR A 54 14.56 16.12 6.68
C THR A 54 13.49 15.21 7.29
N ASP A 55 12.94 15.60 8.45
CA ASP A 55 11.87 14.87 9.11
C ASP A 55 10.61 14.75 8.24
N CYS A 56 10.13 13.51 8.06
CA CYS A 56 8.84 13.19 7.44
C CYS A 56 7.74 13.12 8.51
N ARG A 57 7.20 14.28 8.89
CA ARG A 57 6.08 14.40 9.83
C ARG A 57 4.77 14.57 9.08
N GLU A 58 3.83 13.66 9.33
CA GLU A 58 2.47 13.73 8.79
C GLU A 58 1.80 15.04 9.23
N GLY A 59 1.08 15.68 8.31
CA GLY A 59 0.44 16.99 8.51
C GLY A 59 1.40 18.18 8.43
N HIS A 60 2.72 17.96 8.37
CA HIS A 60 3.72 19.03 8.30
C HIS A 60 4.53 18.99 7.00
N SER A 61 5.28 17.91 6.77
CA SER A 61 6.12 17.73 5.59
C SER A 61 5.53 16.83 4.53
N TRP A 62 4.54 16.01 4.92
CA TRP A 62 3.76 15.18 4.01
C TRP A 62 2.36 14.90 4.59
N GLY A 63 1.47 14.38 3.76
CA GLY A 63 0.15 13.90 4.16
C GLY A 63 -0.57 13.26 2.97
N TYR A 64 -1.84 12.91 3.16
CA TYR A 64 -2.63 12.27 2.11
C TYR A 64 -4.11 12.61 2.20
N ASP A 65 -4.80 12.44 1.08
CA ASP A 65 -6.24 12.47 0.94
C ASP A 65 -6.68 11.27 0.09
N ARG A 66 -7.99 11.13 -0.18
CA ARG A 66 -8.55 10.02 -0.97
C ARG A 66 -7.94 9.86 -2.38
N GLY A 67 -7.40 10.94 -2.95
CA GLY A 67 -6.85 10.98 -4.31
C GLY A 67 -5.33 10.86 -4.38
N GLY A 68 -4.61 10.92 -3.26
CA GLY A 68 -3.16 10.80 -3.29
C GLY A 68 -2.42 11.34 -2.06
N VAL A 69 -1.10 11.37 -2.20
CA VAL A 69 -0.14 11.80 -1.19
C VAL A 69 0.48 13.12 -1.62
N TRP A 70 0.60 14.06 -0.69
CA TRP A 70 1.36 15.30 -0.90
C TRP A 70 2.60 15.36 -0.03
N VAL A 71 3.61 16.08 -0.51
CA VAL A 71 4.88 16.33 0.17
C VAL A 71 5.30 17.77 -0.09
N ASN A 72 5.97 18.43 0.86
CA ASN A 72 6.43 19.81 0.67
C ASN A 72 7.86 20.08 1.17
N ARG A 73 8.52 19.14 1.85
CA ARG A 73 9.91 19.24 2.34
C ARG A 73 10.65 17.91 2.21
#